data_AF-A0A7Y3R3B0-F1
#
_entry.id   AF-A0A7Y3R3B0-F1
#
_cell.length_a   1.000
_cell.length_b   1.000
_cell.length_c   1.000
_cell.angle_alpha   90.00
_cell.angle_beta   90.00
_cell.angle_gamma   90.00
#
_symmetry.space_group_name_H-M   'P 1'
#
loop_
_entity.id
_entity.type
_entity.pdbx_description
1 polymer ?
#
loop_
_entity_poly.entity_id
_entity_poly.type
_entity_poly.pdbx_seq_one_letter_code
_entity_poly.pdbx_strand_id
1 'polypeptide(L)'
;MNKPRYRHYPSTSKQILLQTVFWLVLAFLALIFSMLIYFSYQDYTHPKHVYGSWIEIGTPPHLTEVLTFNEQGVFRNERLISTQFGFDGRSIEVTTGSGITIYQLSGTQKSPQLRRIEPLIPHQRFIREGYEHTISTDPTPTRRSAVSEHFREQ
;
A
#
# COMPACT_ATOMS: atom_id res chain seq x y z
N MET A 1 -39.98 54.93 -39.45
CA MET A 1 -40.58 54.82 -38.11
C MET A 1 -39.97 53.61 -37.41
N ASN A 2 -38.94 53.81 -36.58
CA ASN A 2 -38.21 52.73 -35.90
C ASN A 2 -38.74 52.57 -34.46
N LYS A 3 -39.23 51.38 -34.10
CA LYS A 3 -39.60 51.06 -32.71
C LYS A 3 -38.35 50.81 -31.88
N PRO A 4 -38.28 51.30 -30.62
CA PRO A 4 -37.14 51.04 -29.75
C PRO A 4 -37.09 49.56 -29.38
N ARG A 5 -35.91 48.95 -29.49
CA ARG A 5 -35.64 47.60 -28.96
C ARG A 5 -35.39 47.70 -27.46
N TYR A 6 -36.29 47.15 -26.66
CA TYR A 6 -36.06 47.01 -25.22
C TYR A 6 -35.02 45.90 -24.97
N ARG A 7 -33.87 46.29 -24.41
CA ARG A 7 -32.85 45.36 -23.94
C ARG A 7 -33.35 44.76 -22.62
N HIS A 8 -33.63 43.46 -22.63
CA HIS A 8 -33.98 42.73 -21.41
C HIS A 8 -32.71 42.53 -20.57
N TYR A 9 -32.50 43.37 -19.56
CA TYR A 9 -31.45 43.16 -18.57
C TYR A 9 -31.92 42.08 -17.58
N PRO A 10 -31.18 40.98 -17.39
CA PRO A 10 -31.49 40.02 -16.34
C PRO A 10 -31.43 40.74 -14.98
N SER A 11 -32.47 40.58 -14.15
CA SER A 11 -32.51 41.22 -12.83
C SER A 11 -31.36 40.70 -11.97
N THR A 12 -30.60 41.61 -11.34
CA THR A 12 -29.44 41.32 -10.48
C THR A 12 -29.73 40.23 -9.43
N SER A 13 -30.97 40.15 -8.95
CA SER A 13 -31.46 39.11 -8.03
C SER A 13 -31.33 37.68 -8.58
N LYS A 14 -31.62 37.48 -9.86
CA LYS A 14 -31.50 36.15 -10.51
C LYS A 14 -30.03 35.75 -10.66
N GLN A 15 -29.15 36.72 -10.92
CA GLN A 15 -27.71 36.46 -11.02
C GLN A 15 -27.12 36.07 -9.67
N ILE A 16 -27.48 36.77 -8.59
CA ILE A 16 -27.07 36.42 -7.22
C ILE A 16 -27.61 35.05 -6.82
N LEU A 17 -28.87 34.73 -7.17
CA LEU A 17 -29.44 33.41 -6.90
C LEU A 17 -28.69 32.30 -7.65
N LEU A 18 -28.36 32.51 -8.93
CA LEU A 18 -27.58 31.52 -9.69
C LEU A 18 -26.16 31.35 -9.14
N GLN A 19 -25.49 32.44 -8.74
CA GLN A 19 -24.17 32.38 -8.13
C GLN A 19 -24.18 31.67 -6.78
N THR A 20 -25.15 31.96 -5.92
CA THR A 20 -25.28 31.30 -4.61
C THR A 20 -25.57 29.81 -4.76
N VAL A 21 -26.49 29.42 -5.66
CA VAL A 21 -26.74 28.01 -5.98
C VAL A 21 -25.47 27.33 -6.52
N PHE A 22 -24.75 27.98 -7.43
CA PHE A 22 -23.49 27.45 -7.96
C PHE A 22 -22.46 27.18 -6.85
N TRP A 23 -22.25 28.14 -5.95
CA TRP A 23 -21.32 27.98 -4.82
C TRP A 23 -21.77 26.93 -3.83
N LEU A 24 -23.08 26.80 -3.57
CA LEU A 24 -23.64 25.75 -2.72
C LEU A 24 -23.41 24.36 -3.32
N VAL A 25 -23.66 24.19 -4.62
CA VAL A 25 -23.40 22.93 -5.33
C VAL A 25 -21.91 22.60 -5.30
N LEU A 26 -21.04 23.59 -5.54
CA LEU A 26 -19.59 23.39 -5.49
C LEU A 26 -19.11 23.01 -4.08
N ALA A 27 -19.60 23.68 -3.04
CA ALA A 27 -19.27 23.37 -1.65
C ALA A 27 -19.76 21.97 -1.26
N PHE A 28 -20.97 21.59 -1.68
CA PHE A 28 -21.51 20.25 -1.45
C PHE A 28 -20.67 19.18 -2.15
N LEU A 29 -20.26 19.43 -3.40
CA LEU A 29 -19.39 18.52 -4.14
C LEU A 29 -18.02 18.38 -3.46
N ALA A 30 -17.44 19.49 -2.98
CA ALA A 30 -16.19 19.48 -2.23
C ALA A 30 -16.29 18.64 -0.95
N LEU A 31 -17.41 18.73 -0.22
CA LEU A 31 -17.65 17.88 0.97
C LEU A 31 -17.70 16.39 0.60
N ILE A 32 -18.39 16.02 -0.48
CA ILE A 32 -18.44 14.63 -0.95
C ILE A 32 -17.05 14.13 -1.30
N PHE A 33 -16.27 14.89 -2.09
CA PHE A 33 -14.91 14.48 -2.46
C PHE A 33 -13.99 14.38 -1.25
N SER A 34 -14.09 15.31 -0.30
CA SER A 34 -13.33 15.26 0.94
C SER A 34 -13.61 13.98 1.72
N MET A 35 -14.88 13.59 1.83
CA MET A 35 -15.31 12.35 2.49
C MET A 35 -14.79 11.10 1.76
N LEU A 36 -14.87 11.07 0.42
CA LEU A 36 -14.36 9.96 -0.39
C LEU A 36 -12.85 9.79 -0.26
N ILE A 37 -12.09 10.89 -0.31
CA ILE A 37 -10.63 10.87 -0.14
C ILE A 37 -10.27 10.37 1.25
N TYR A 38 -10.98 10.85 2.29
CA TYR A 38 -10.73 10.44 3.67
C TYR A 38 -10.94 8.94 3.87
N PHE A 39 -12.08 8.38 3.44
CA PHE A 39 -12.34 6.94 3.58
C PHE A 39 -11.44 6.09 2.71
N SER A 40 -11.14 6.53 1.48
CA SER A 40 -10.20 5.84 0.61
C SER A 40 -8.81 5.77 1.23
N TYR A 41 -8.37 6.83 1.92
CA TYR A 41 -7.09 6.85 2.61
C TYR A 41 -7.09 5.91 3.82
N GLN A 42 -8.14 5.95 4.64
CA GLN A 42 -8.28 5.06 5.80
C GLN A 42 -8.31 3.58 5.39
N ASP A 43 -8.97 3.24 4.28
CA ASP A 43 -8.96 1.88 3.75
C ASP A 43 -7.55 1.52 3.24
N TYR A 44 -6.95 2.37 2.42
CA TYR A 44 -5.62 2.13 1.82
C TYR A 44 -4.52 1.85 2.87
N THR A 45 -4.54 2.55 4.01
CA THR A 45 -3.57 2.35 5.10
C THR A 45 -4.03 1.34 6.15
N HIS A 46 -5.18 0.69 5.98
CA HIS A 46 -5.70 -0.23 6.99
C HIS A 46 -4.83 -1.49 7.09
N PRO A 47 -4.39 -1.92 8.29
CA PRO A 47 -3.50 -3.08 8.45
C PRO A 47 -4.09 -4.42 7.97
N LYS A 48 -5.41 -4.47 7.71
CA LYS A 48 -6.10 -5.66 7.20
C LYS A 48 -5.55 -6.11 5.84
N HIS A 49 -4.95 -5.19 5.07
CA HIS A 49 -4.37 -5.48 3.78
C HIS A 49 -3.10 -6.34 3.86
N VAL A 50 -2.47 -6.43 5.03
CA VAL A 50 -1.25 -7.23 5.24
C VAL A 50 -1.44 -8.41 6.20
N TYR A 51 -2.65 -8.58 6.73
CA TYR A 51 -2.97 -9.72 7.60
C TYR A 51 -2.80 -11.08 6.91
N GLY A 52 -2.43 -12.06 7.73
CA GLY A 52 -2.13 -13.43 7.32
C GLY A 52 -0.65 -13.77 7.47
N SER A 53 -0.30 -14.97 7.02
CA SER A 53 1.05 -15.52 7.12
C SER A 53 1.86 -15.28 5.85
N TRP A 54 3.14 -14.99 6.04
CA TRP A 54 4.13 -14.68 5.03
C TRP A 54 5.32 -15.61 5.24
N ILE A 55 5.58 -16.46 4.26
CA ILE A 55 6.56 -17.54 4.32
C ILE A 55 7.84 -17.06 3.63
N GLU A 56 8.98 -17.19 4.30
CA GLU A 56 10.27 -16.78 3.74
C GLU A 56 10.66 -17.62 2.52
N ILE A 57 11.19 -16.96 1.50
CA ILE A 57 11.55 -17.57 0.22
C ILE A 57 13.05 -17.45 -0.03
N GLY A 58 13.63 -18.45 -0.70
CA GLY A 58 15.08 -18.52 -0.94
C GLY A 58 15.88 -19.10 0.22
N THR A 59 15.19 -19.70 1.21
CA THR A 59 15.78 -20.36 2.38
C THR A 59 15.40 -21.83 2.40
N PRO A 60 16.27 -22.75 2.86
CA PRO A 60 15.92 -24.16 3.03
C PRO A 60 14.73 -24.36 3.99
N PRO A 61 13.87 -25.38 3.80
CA PRO A 61 12.64 -25.57 4.60
C PRO A 61 12.82 -25.58 6.12
N HIS A 62 13.98 -26.05 6.61
CA HIS A 62 14.29 -26.14 8.04
C HIS A 62 14.75 -24.81 8.67
N LEU A 63 14.97 -23.78 7.85
CA LEU A 63 15.38 -22.43 8.27
C LEU A 63 14.35 -21.36 7.88
N THR A 64 13.27 -21.74 7.21
CA THR A 64 12.23 -20.83 6.73
C THR A 64 11.57 -20.08 7.88
N GLU A 65 11.63 -18.75 7.84
CA GLU A 65 10.86 -17.89 8.74
C GLU A 65 9.41 -17.71 8.25
N VAL A 66 8.46 -17.73 9.17
CA VAL A 66 7.05 -17.38 8.91
C VAL A 66 6.67 -16.17 9.76
N LEU A 67 6.31 -15.07 9.10
CA LEU A 67 5.77 -13.88 9.72
C LEU A 67 4.26 -13.88 9.61
N THR A 68 3.56 -13.68 10.73
CA THR A 68 2.10 -13.55 10.72
C THR A 68 1.69 -12.20 11.29
N PHE A 69 0.90 -11.45 10.52
CA PHE A 69 0.31 -10.19 10.95
C PHE A 69 -1.18 -10.41 11.22
N ASN A 70 -1.65 -9.96 12.37
CA ASN A 70 -3.07 -10.02 12.73
C ASN A 70 -3.43 -8.89 13.71
N GLU A 71 -4.64 -8.92 14.26
CA GLU A 71 -5.14 -7.92 15.20
C GLU A 71 -4.38 -7.94 16.54
N GLN A 72 -3.79 -9.08 16.91
CA GLN A 72 -3.03 -9.27 18.15
C GLN A 72 -1.57 -8.78 18.03
N GLY A 73 -1.09 -8.58 16.80
CA GLY A 73 0.24 -8.03 16.51
C GLY A 73 0.99 -8.81 15.44
N VAL A 74 2.28 -9.03 15.71
CA VAL A 74 3.22 -9.68 14.80
C VAL A 74 3.79 -10.93 15.46
N PHE A 75 3.65 -12.06 14.78
CA PHE A 75 4.23 -13.34 15.17
C PHE A 75 5.35 -13.71 14.21
N ARG A 76 6.44 -14.26 14.75
CA ARG A 76 7.53 -14.88 13.99
C ARG A 76 7.63 -16.33 14.45
N ASN A 77 7.45 -17.27 13.52
CA ASN A 77 7.43 -18.71 13.82
C ASN A 77 6.52 -19.01 15.02
N GLU A 78 5.27 -18.55 14.94
CA GLU A 78 4.22 -18.70 15.99
C GLU A 78 4.49 -17.98 17.32
N ARG A 79 5.64 -17.32 17.49
CA ARG A 79 5.97 -16.53 18.68
C ARG A 79 5.60 -15.07 18.48
N LEU A 80 4.84 -14.48 19.40
CA LEU A 80 4.58 -13.04 19.42
C LEU A 80 5.90 -12.26 19.60
N ILE A 81 6.23 -11.41 18.63
CA ILE A 81 7.43 -10.56 18.65
C ILE A 81 7.11 -9.08 18.86
N SER A 82 5.88 -8.65 18.53
CA SER A 82 5.38 -7.31 18.82
C SER A 82 3.87 -7.32 18.91
N THR A 83 3.29 -6.53 19.81
CA THR A 83 1.82 -6.38 19.96
C THR A 83 1.23 -5.39 18.96
N GLN A 84 2.07 -4.66 18.22
CA GLN A 84 1.63 -3.63 17.27
C GLN A 84 2.59 -3.53 16.10
N PHE A 85 2.10 -3.03 14.97
CA PHE A 85 2.91 -2.70 13.80
C PHE A 85 2.27 -1.55 13.04
N GLY A 86 3.09 -0.79 12.32
CA GLY A 86 2.64 0.28 11.43
C GLY A 86 2.42 -0.25 10.01
N PHE A 87 1.39 0.24 9.33
CA PHE A 87 1.19 0.02 7.91
C PHE A 87 0.77 1.33 7.23
N ASP A 88 1.50 1.74 6.19
CA ASP A 88 1.27 3.00 5.47
C ASP A 88 0.65 2.79 4.07
N GLY A 89 0.19 1.57 3.78
CA GLY A 89 -0.28 1.14 2.46
C GLY A 89 0.82 0.53 1.57
N ARG A 90 2.10 0.70 1.93
CA ARG A 90 3.24 0.20 1.13
C ARG A 90 4.27 -0.57 1.95
N SER A 91 4.47 -0.18 3.20
CA SER A 91 5.48 -0.69 4.09
C SER A 91 4.87 -1.06 5.43
N ILE A 92 5.41 -2.11 6.03
CA ILE A 92 5.08 -2.60 7.35
C ILE A 92 6.27 -2.31 8.26
N GLU A 93 6.05 -1.55 9.32
CA GLU A 93 7.07 -1.27 10.33
C GLU A 93 6.78 -2.09 11.59
N VAL A 94 7.76 -2.88 12.01
CA VAL A 94 7.68 -3.72 13.21
C VAL A 94 8.76 -3.28 14.18
N THR A 95 8.33 -2.75 15.32
CA THR A 95 9.22 -2.42 16.44
C THR A 95 9.23 -3.57 17.45
N THR A 96 10.42 -4.02 17.81
CA THR A 96 10.66 -5.03 18.84
C THR A 96 11.68 -4.51 19.85
N GLY A 97 11.93 -5.26 20.93
CA GLY A 97 13.03 -4.95 21.85
C GLY A 97 14.42 -4.97 21.20
N SER A 98 14.55 -5.60 20.02
CA SER A 98 15.82 -5.68 19.26
C SER A 98 15.99 -4.55 18.23
N GLY A 99 14.99 -3.69 18.05
CA GLY A 99 15.00 -2.59 17.09
C GLY A 99 13.83 -2.62 16.11
N ILE A 100 13.96 -1.82 15.06
CA ILE A 100 12.95 -1.62 14.02
C ILE A 100 13.27 -2.53 12.82
N THR A 101 12.25 -3.15 12.25
CA THR A 101 12.33 -3.89 11.00
C THR A 101 11.26 -3.37 10.05
N ILE A 102 11.64 -3.04 8.81
CA ILE A 102 10.72 -2.51 7.81
C ILE A 102 10.65 -3.47 6.63
N TYR A 103 9.42 -3.89 6.29
CA TYR A 103 9.11 -4.72 5.15
C TYR A 103 8.32 -3.92 4.12
N GLN A 104 8.69 -4.01 2.85
CA GLN A 104 7.97 -3.37 1.75
C GLN A 104 7.09 -4.40 1.04
N LEU A 105 5.81 -4.06 0.82
CA LEU A 105 4.93 -4.79 -0.09
C LEU A 105 5.47 -4.74 -1.51
N SER A 106 5.51 -5.90 -2.14
CA SER A 106 6.08 -6.10 -3.47
C SER A 106 5.32 -7.21 -4.22
N GLY A 107 5.71 -7.46 -5.46
CA GLY A 107 5.04 -8.44 -6.31
C GLY A 107 3.71 -7.93 -6.88
N THR A 108 2.78 -8.84 -7.11
CA THR A 108 1.48 -8.55 -7.76
C THR A 108 0.34 -9.13 -6.93
N GLN A 109 -0.91 -8.79 -7.26
CA GLN A 109 -2.07 -9.41 -6.59
C GLN A 109 -2.12 -10.95 -6.72
N LYS A 110 -1.50 -11.49 -7.77
CA LYS A 110 -1.41 -12.95 -8.02
C LYS A 110 -0.16 -13.58 -7.43
N SER A 111 0.76 -12.79 -6.88
CA SER A 111 1.99 -13.24 -6.23
C SER A 111 2.42 -12.14 -5.23
N PRO A 112 1.66 -11.92 -4.15
CA PRO A 112 1.96 -10.86 -3.19
C PRO A 112 3.17 -11.25 -2.35
N GLN A 113 4.13 -10.35 -2.26
CA GLN A 113 5.41 -10.59 -1.59
C GLN A 113 5.76 -9.48 -0.60
N LEU A 114 6.59 -9.79 0.38
CA LEU A 114 7.27 -8.81 1.21
C LEU A 114 8.78 -8.87 0.94
N ARG A 115 9.42 -7.72 0.99
CA ARG A 115 10.88 -7.61 0.99
C ARG A 115 11.32 -6.79 2.19
N ARG A 116 12.23 -7.32 3.01
CA ARG A 116 12.85 -6.50 4.06
C ARG A 116 13.72 -5.42 3.42
N ILE A 117 13.49 -4.18 3.85
CA ILE A 117 14.30 -3.02 3.46
C ILE A 117 15.16 -2.50 4.63
N GLU A 118 14.77 -2.80 5.88
CA GLU A 118 15.56 -2.48 7.06
C GLU A 118 15.43 -3.58 8.14
N PRO A 119 16.54 -4.03 8.76
CA PRO A 119 17.92 -3.81 8.33
C PRO A 119 18.18 -4.46 6.96
N LEU A 120 19.09 -3.87 6.18
CA LEU A 120 19.37 -4.32 4.81
C LEU A 120 19.93 -5.75 4.76
N ILE A 121 20.72 -6.14 5.78
CA ILE A 121 21.38 -7.45 5.87
C ILE A 121 20.92 -8.15 7.16
N PRO A 122 20.55 -9.44 7.08
CA PRO A 122 20.44 -10.25 5.85
C PRO A 122 19.29 -9.78 4.93
N HIS A 123 19.34 -10.11 3.65
CA HIS A 123 18.18 -9.90 2.78
C HIS A 123 17.11 -10.95 3.10
N GLN A 124 15.87 -10.51 3.30
CA GLN A 124 14.73 -11.41 3.49
C GLN A 124 13.61 -11.06 2.53
N ARG A 125 12.98 -12.10 2.01
CA ARG A 125 11.80 -11.99 1.16
C ARG A 125 10.79 -13.02 1.61
N PHE A 126 9.52 -12.67 1.51
CA PHE A 126 8.42 -13.54 1.88
C PHE A 126 7.38 -13.57 0.76
N ILE A 127 6.68 -14.70 0.64
CA ILE A 127 5.48 -14.86 -0.18
C ILE A 127 4.29 -15.02 0.76
N ARG A 128 3.13 -14.49 0.42
CA ARG A 128 1.92 -14.74 1.21
C ARG A 128 1.56 -16.22 1.14
N GLU A 129 1.13 -16.77 2.27
CA GLU A 129 0.62 -18.15 2.35
C GLU A 129 -0.49 -18.39 1.30
N GLY A 130 -0.45 -19.54 0.65
CA GLY A 130 -1.32 -19.91 -0.48
C GLY A 130 -0.82 -19.48 -1.87
N TYR A 131 0.25 -18.67 -1.94
CA TYR A 131 0.85 -18.20 -3.20
C TYR A 131 2.24 -18.79 -3.48
N GLU A 132 2.66 -19.82 -2.75
CA GLU A 132 3.96 -20.48 -2.87
C GLU A 132 4.18 -21.09 -4.27
N HIS A 133 3.10 -21.50 -4.94
CA HIS A 133 3.12 -22.02 -6.30
C HIS A 133 3.48 -20.97 -7.38
N THR A 134 3.46 -19.69 -7.02
CA THR A 134 3.71 -18.57 -7.95
C THR A 134 5.19 -18.24 -8.09
N ILE A 135 6.02 -18.85 -7.25
CA ILE A 135 7.47 -18.71 -7.25
C ILE A 135 8.11 -20.05 -7.63
N SER A 136 9.21 -19.99 -8.38
CA SER A 136 10.03 -21.17 -8.60
C SER A 136 10.71 -21.54 -7.28
N THR A 137 10.38 -22.70 -6.72
CA THR A 137 10.83 -23.20 -5.42
C THR A 137 12.32 -23.53 -5.35
N ASP A 138 13.14 -23.14 -6.33
CA ASP A 138 14.58 -23.40 -6.28
C ASP A 138 15.23 -22.54 -5.18
N PRO A 139 15.71 -23.12 -4.06
CA PRO A 139 16.34 -22.40 -2.95
C PRO A 139 17.78 -21.97 -3.31
N THR A 140 18.12 -21.93 -4.60
CA THR A 140 19.48 -21.67 -5.03
C THR A 140 19.64 -20.17 -5.24
N PRO A 141 20.63 -19.50 -4.61
CA PRO A 141 21.07 -18.22 -5.15
C PRO A 141 21.46 -18.55 -6.57
N THR A 142 20.72 -18.03 -7.55
CA THR A 142 21.04 -18.37 -8.93
C THR A 142 22.41 -17.78 -9.18
N ARG A 143 23.45 -18.62 -9.11
CA ARG A 143 24.86 -18.34 -9.40
C ARG A 143 25.01 -17.57 -10.72
N ARG A 144 24.00 -17.63 -11.59
CA ARG A 144 23.87 -16.89 -12.85
C ARG A 144 23.81 -15.36 -12.70
N SER A 145 23.29 -14.79 -11.60
CA SER A 145 23.30 -13.32 -11.41
C SER A 145 24.68 -12.78 -11.05
N ALA A 146 25.44 -13.49 -10.22
CA ALA A 146 26.84 -13.15 -9.92
C ALA A 146 27.77 -13.38 -11.13
N VAL A 147 27.47 -14.38 -11.95
CA VAL A 147 28.22 -14.68 -13.18
C VAL A 147 27.93 -13.66 -14.29
N SER A 148 26.71 -13.12 -14.40
CA SER A 148 26.41 -12.07 -15.40
C SER A 148 27.09 -10.72 -15.13
N GLU A 149 27.39 -10.39 -13.88
CA GLU A 149 28.21 -9.20 -13.53
C GLU A 149 29.66 -9.38 -13.96
N HIS A 150 30.24 -10.58 -13.76
CA HIS A 150 31.63 -10.88 -14.10
C HIS A 150 31.91 -10.92 -15.61
N PHE A 151 30.88 -11.03 -16.46
CA PHE A 151 31.00 -11.00 -17.93
C PHE A 151 30.66 -9.64 -18.54
N ARG A 152 30.26 -8.64 -17.74
CA ARG A 152 29.94 -7.29 -18.22
C ARG A 152 31.11 -6.31 -18.13
N GLU A 153 32.19 -6.70 -17.44
CA GLU A 153 33.41 -5.90 -17.25
C GLU A 153 34.58 -6.32 -18.17
N GLN A 154 34.28 -6.92 -19.34
CA GLN A 154 35.26 -7.11 -20.42
C GLN A 154 34.79 -6.43 -21.71
#